data_AF-C5KVL2-F1
#
_entry.id   AF-C5KVL2-F1
#
_cell.length_a   1.000
_cell.length_b   1.000
_cell.length_c   1.000
_cell.angle_alpha   90.00
_cell.angle_beta   90.00
_cell.angle_gamma   90.00
#
_symmetry.space_group_name_H-M   'P 1'
#
loop_
_entity.id
_entity.type
_entity.pdbx_description
1 polymer ?
#
loop_
_entity_poly.entity_id
_entity_poly.type
_entity_poly.pdbx_seq_one_letter_code
_entity_poly.pdbx_strand_id
1 'polypeptide(L)'
;MRDAMARLGGDSSKINPLVPVDLVIDHSVMADYSRNAQALERNQELEFKRNRERFGFLKWGAKAFNNLKIVPPGSGIVHQVNLEYLARVVMGADEVAPGAVLYPDSLVGTDSHTTMIDGLGVAGWGVGGIEAEAVMLGQ
;
A
#
# COMPACT_ATOMS: atom_id res chain seq x y z
N MET A 1 -1.48 3.24 17.93
CA MET A 1 -0.98 1.92 18.39
C MET A 1 0.35 1.99 19.15
N ARG A 2 1.49 2.35 18.52
CA ARG A 2 2.83 2.31 19.14
C ARG A 2 2.94 3.05 20.47
N ASP A 3 2.47 4.29 20.52
CA ASP A 3 2.50 5.08 21.76
C ASP A 3 1.63 4.48 22.87
N ALA A 4 0.50 3.87 22.50
CA ALA A 4 -0.37 3.20 23.47
C ALA A 4 0.32 1.97 24.05
N MET A 5 0.98 1.16 23.21
CA MET A 5 1.78 0.01 23.64
C MET A 5 2.91 0.44 24.60
N ALA A 6 3.61 1.52 24.27
CA ALA A 6 4.67 2.07 25.13
C ALA A 6 4.13 2.57 26.48
N ARG A 7 2.98 3.27 26.49
CA ARG A 7 2.33 3.73 27.74
C ARG A 7 1.91 2.58 28.65
N LEU A 8 1.59 1.42 28.08
CA LEU A 8 1.25 0.21 28.83
C LEU A 8 2.49 -0.61 29.23
N GLY A 9 3.71 -0.11 29.01
CA GLY A 9 4.96 -0.79 29.33
C GLY A 9 5.34 -1.92 28.36
N GLY A 10 4.66 -2.00 27.22
CA GLY A 10 4.91 -2.99 26.19
C GLY A 10 5.93 -2.55 25.15
N ASP A 11 6.45 -3.52 24.39
CA ASP A 11 7.33 -3.25 23.26
C ASP A 11 6.56 -2.71 22.05
N SER A 12 6.75 -1.41 21.78
CA SER A 12 6.15 -0.72 20.64
C SER A 12 6.55 -1.27 19.28
N SER A 13 7.70 -1.95 19.16
CA SER A 13 8.17 -2.51 17.90
C SER A 13 7.30 -3.66 17.41
N LYS A 14 6.56 -4.32 18.31
CA LYS A 14 5.56 -5.34 17.98
C LYS A 14 4.37 -4.80 17.19
N ILE A 15 4.14 -3.49 17.23
CA ILE A 15 3.20 -2.84 16.31
C ILE A 15 3.93 -2.67 14.97
N ASN A 16 3.86 -3.72 14.16
CA ASN A 16 4.42 -3.77 12.82
C ASN A 16 3.58 -4.71 11.94
N PRO A 17 3.40 -4.40 10.63
CA PRO A 17 2.79 -5.34 9.71
C PRO A 17 3.50 -6.71 9.71
N LEU A 18 2.73 -7.77 9.95
CA LEU A 18 3.15 -9.18 9.89
C LEU A 18 3.06 -9.73 8.47
N VAL A 19 2.25 -9.09 7.62
CA VAL A 19 2.08 -9.40 6.19
C VAL A 19 2.66 -8.27 5.33
N PRO A 20 2.97 -8.52 4.05
CA PRO A 20 3.33 -7.46 3.10
C PRO A 20 2.21 -6.42 2.99
N VAL A 21 2.59 -5.14 2.96
CA VAL A 21 1.68 -4.02 2.77
C VAL A 21 2.25 -3.12 1.67
N ASP A 22 1.47 -2.93 0.62
CA ASP A 22 1.78 -2.02 -0.47
C ASP A 22 0.83 -0.81 -0.41
N LEU A 23 1.40 0.39 -0.27
CA LEU A 23 0.65 1.65 -0.30
C LEU A 23 0.96 2.40 -1.58
N VAL A 24 -0.05 2.66 -2.39
CA VAL A 24 0.07 3.44 -3.62
C VAL A 24 -0.48 4.84 -3.41
N ILE A 25 0.30 5.86 -3.79
CA ILE A 25 -0.12 7.26 -3.71
C ILE A 25 -0.69 7.69 -5.06
N ASP A 26 -2.01 7.72 -5.16
CA ASP A 26 -2.75 8.00 -6.39
C ASP A 26 -3.93 8.98 -6.21
N HIS A 27 -4.45 9.12 -4.99
CA HIS A 27 -5.58 10.00 -4.64
C HIS A 27 -5.18 11.44 -4.24
N SER A 28 -3.99 11.92 -4.61
CA SER A 28 -3.50 13.26 -4.23
C SER A 28 -3.36 14.25 -5.39
N VAL A 29 -3.20 13.76 -6.62
CA VAL A 29 -3.09 14.61 -7.81
C VAL A 29 -4.46 15.11 -8.22
N MET A 30 -4.52 16.36 -8.69
CA MET A 30 -5.73 16.96 -9.23
C MET A 30 -5.45 17.48 -10.64
N ALA A 31 -6.49 17.49 -11.47
CA ALA A 31 -6.41 18.03 -12.83
C ALA A 31 -6.56 19.56 -12.84
N ASP A 32 -5.67 20.30 -12.15
CA ASP A 32 -5.69 21.77 -12.12
C ASP A 32 -5.43 22.38 -13.50
N TYR A 33 -4.52 21.77 -14.26
CA TYR A 33 -4.23 22.08 -15.66
C TYR A 33 -4.66 20.92 -16.56
N SER A 34 -5.19 21.24 -17.74
CA SER A 34 -5.59 20.27 -18.77
C SER A 34 -5.32 20.82 -20.17
N ARG A 35 -5.28 19.93 -21.18
CA ARG A 35 -5.09 20.27 -22.61
C ARG A 35 -3.86 21.15 -22.88
N ASN A 36 -2.77 20.92 -22.14
CA ASN A 36 -1.50 21.59 -22.28
C ASN A 36 -0.38 20.53 -22.15
N ALA A 37 0.67 20.63 -22.97
CA ALA A 37 1.82 19.73 -22.92
C ALA A 37 2.50 19.71 -21.54
N GLN A 38 2.46 20.83 -20.80
CA GLN A 38 3.00 20.95 -19.44
C GLN A 38 1.99 20.62 -18.33
N ALA A 39 0.77 20.16 -18.68
CA ALA A 39 -0.28 19.94 -17.67
C ALA A 39 0.12 18.89 -16.62
N LEU A 40 0.74 17.78 -17.06
CA LEU A 40 1.18 16.71 -16.17
C LEU A 40 2.19 17.23 -15.13
N GLU A 41 3.27 17.84 -15.60
CA GLU A 41 4.34 18.37 -14.76
C GLU A 41 3.79 19.38 -13.74
N ARG A 42 2.99 20.36 -14.20
CA ARG A 42 2.43 21.38 -13.31
C ARG A 42 1.45 20.82 -12.27
N ASN A 43 0.65 19.82 -12.64
CA ASN A 43 -0.26 19.15 -11.69
C ASN A 43 0.54 18.38 -10.62
N GLN A 44 1.63 17.71 -11.01
CA GLN A 44 2.51 17.00 -10.08
C GLN A 44 3.26 17.97 -9.14
N GLU A 45 3.73 19.11 -9.64
CA GLU A 45 4.33 20.16 -8.81
C GLU A 45 3.34 20.67 -7.75
N LEU A 46 2.10 20.93 -8.14
CA LEU A 46 1.04 21.36 -7.22
C LEU A 46 0.68 20.27 -6.21
N GLU A 47 0.59 19.01 -6.64
CA GLU A 47 0.38 17.85 -5.77
C GLU A 47 1.44 17.79 -4.66
N PHE A 48 2.72 17.85 -5.02
CA PHE A 48 3.83 17.84 -4.06
C PHE A 48 3.79 19.02 -3.10
N LYS A 49 3.47 20.23 -3.61
CA LYS A 49 3.35 21.43 -2.77
C LYS A 49 2.22 21.30 -1.75
N ARG A 50 1.05 20.80 -2.17
CA ARG A 50 -0.15 20.67 -1.32
C ARG A 50 -0.05 19.54 -0.31
N ASN A 51 0.63 18.44 -0.65
CA ASN A 51 0.67 17.22 0.15
C ASN A 51 2.02 16.95 0.82
N ARG A 52 2.90 17.97 0.90
CA ARG A 52 4.28 17.83 1.43
C ARG A 52 4.33 17.12 2.79
N GLU A 53 3.46 17.51 3.72
CA GLU A 53 3.42 16.91 5.06
C GLU A 53 2.98 15.44 5.00
N ARG A 54 1.90 15.15 4.27
CA ARG A 54 1.39 13.78 4.08
C ARG A 54 2.46 12.87 3.46
N PHE A 55 3.16 13.34 2.42
CA PHE A 55 4.24 12.58 1.80
C PHE A 55 5.44 12.41 2.73
N GLY A 56 5.75 13.41 3.55
CA GLY A 56 6.73 13.29 4.62
C GLY A 56 6.38 12.22 5.65
N PHE A 57 5.12 12.20 6.10
CA PHE A 57 4.59 11.21 7.03
C PHE A 57 4.62 9.79 6.45
N LEU A 58 4.15 9.61 5.22
CA LEU A 58 4.20 8.33 4.51
C LEU A 58 5.65 7.84 4.34
N LYS A 59 6.56 8.73 3.93
CA LYS A 59 7.98 8.41 3.79
C LYS A 59 8.64 8.03 5.13
N TRP A 60 8.24 8.65 6.23
CA TRP A 60 8.64 8.23 7.57
C TRP A 60 8.08 6.83 7.88
N GLY A 61 6.80 6.58 7.58
CA GLY A 61 6.14 5.29 7.78
C GLY A 61 6.87 4.14 7.09
N ALA A 62 7.24 4.33 5.81
CA ALA A 62 8.02 3.34 5.05
C ALA A 62 9.38 2.97 5.68
N LYS A 63 9.93 3.85 6.52
CA LYS A 63 11.17 3.59 7.27
C LYS A 63 10.91 3.05 8.68
N ALA A 64 9.78 3.41 9.26
CA ALA A 64 9.42 3.08 10.63
C ALA A 64 8.79 1.70 10.77
N PHE A 65 8.21 1.16 9.69
CA PHE A 65 7.55 -0.14 9.64
C PHE A 65 8.25 -1.07 8.64
N ASN A 66 8.51 -2.30 9.06
CA ASN A 66 8.93 -3.37 8.15
C ASN A 66 7.72 -3.85 7.34
N ASN A 67 7.98 -4.44 6.18
CA ASN A 67 6.96 -4.95 5.25
C ASN A 67 6.02 -3.89 4.64
N LEU A 68 6.27 -2.60 4.88
CA LEU A 68 5.55 -1.50 4.25
C LEU A 68 6.34 -0.95 3.05
N LYS A 69 5.83 -1.21 1.85
CA LYS A 69 6.33 -0.63 0.60
C LYS A 69 5.43 0.53 0.18
N ILE A 70 6.04 1.61 -0.32
CA ILE A 70 5.32 2.77 -0.84
C ILE A 70 5.65 2.96 -2.31
N VAL A 71 4.60 2.95 -3.14
CA VAL A 71 4.66 3.35 -4.55
C VAL A 71 4.45 4.88 -4.60
N PRO A 72 5.41 5.66 -5.13
CA PRO A 72 5.40 7.12 -5.03
C PRO A 72 4.34 7.76 -5.94
N PRO A 73 4.02 9.06 -5.73
CA PRO A 73 3.07 9.79 -6.58
C PRO A 73 3.46 9.75 -8.05
N GLY A 74 2.46 9.77 -8.94
CA GLY A 74 2.66 9.76 -10.38
C GLY A 74 3.04 8.40 -10.99
N SER A 75 2.98 7.32 -10.20
CA SER A 75 3.30 5.95 -10.66
C SER A 75 2.11 5.19 -11.23
N GLY A 76 0.90 5.76 -11.18
CA GLY A 76 -0.34 5.14 -11.63
C GLY A 76 -1.40 5.13 -10.53
N ILE A 77 -2.46 4.34 -10.74
CA ILE A 77 -3.56 4.13 -9.79
C ILE A 77 -3.45 2.75 -9.13
N VAL A 78 -3.86 2.63 -7.87
CA VAL A 78 -3.59 1.47 -7.01
C VAL A 78 -3.95 0.14 -7.66
N HIS A 79 -5.13 0.03 -8.28
CA HIS A 79 -5.60 -1.26 -8.83
C HIS A 79 -4.93 -1.63 -10.15
N GLN A 80 -4.58 -0.64 -10.97
CA GLN A 80 -3.80 -0.90 -12.20
C GLN A 80 -2.37 -1.31 -11.85
N VAL A 81 -1.73 -0.60 -10.92
CA VAL A 81 -0.39 -0.97 -10.41
C VAL A 81 -0.43 -2.34 -9.73
N ASN A 82 -1.53 -2.69 -9.06
CA ASN A 82 -1.71 -4.01 -8.47
C ASN A 82 -1.71 -5.10 -9.54
N LEU A 83 -2.57 -4.98 -10.56
CA LEU A 83 -2.66 -5.94 -11.66
C LEU A 83 -1.36 -6.09 -12.46
N GLU A 84 -0.65 -4.97 -12.72
CA GLU A 84 0.50 -4.97 -13.62
C GLU A 84 1.83 -5.27 -12.91
N TYR A 85 1.91 -5.10 -11.59
CA TYR A 85 3.20 -5.11 -10.89
C TYR A 85 3.21 -5.72 -9.49
N LEU A 86 2.19 -5.50 -8.65
CA LEU A 86 2.23 -5.95 -7.25
C LEU A 86 1.68 -7.36 -7.05
N ALA A 87 0.66 -7.76 -7.80
CA ALA A 87 0.02 -9.06 -7.69
C ALA A 87 1.01 -10.18 -8.01
N ARG A 88 1.04 -11.19 -7.16
CA ARG A 88 1.96 -12.34 -7.27
C ARG A 88 1.28 -13.56 -7.86
N VAL A 89 -0.05 -13.65 -7.73
CA VAL A 89 -0.89 -14.80 -8.13
C VAL A 89 -0.61 -16.06 -7.31
N VAL A 90 0.66 -16.44 -7.15
CA VAL A 90 1.13 -17.52 -6.29
C VAL A 90 2.25 -16.99 -5.39
N MET A 91 2.06 -17.10 -4.09
CA MET A 91 3.04 -16.73 -3.07
C MET A 91 4.08 -17.85 -2.90
N GLY A 92 5.31 -17.49 -2.51
CA GLY A 92 6.41 -18.43 -2.28
C GLY A 92 7.13 -18.92 -3.55
N ALA A 93 6.72 -18.46 -4.74
CA ALA A 93 7.33 -18.88 -6.01
C ALA A 93 8.81 -18.49 -6.14
N ASP A 94 9.21 -17.38 -5.51
CA ASP A 94 10.60 -16.89 -5.51
C ASP A 94 11.47 -17.60 -4.46
N GLU A 95 10.85 -18.27 -3.48
CA GLU A 95 11.54 -19.02 -2.44
C GLU A 95 11.78 -20.46 -2.92
N VAL A 96 12.68 -20.65 -3.89
CA VAL A 96 13.03 -21.99 -4.41
C VAL A 96 13.98 -22.71 -3.43
N ALA A 97 13.47 -23.02 -2.24
CA ALA A 97 14.17 -23.79 -1.21
C ALA A 97 13.42 -25.09 -0.87
N PRO A 98 14.11 -26.17 -0.47
CA PRO A 98 13.45 -27.38 0.00
C PRO A 98 12.54 -27.06 1.19
N GLY A 99 11.23 -27.33 1.05
CA GLY A 99 10.22 -27.02 2.08
C GLY A 99 9.45 -25.71 1.87
N ALA A 100 9.68 -24.99 0.78
CA ALA A 100 8.88 -23.83 0.43
C ALA A 100 7.40 -24.20 0.21
N VAL A 101 6.52 -23.43 0.85
CA VAL A 101 5.07 -23.60 0.74
C VAL A 101 4.56 -22.61 -0.29
N LEU A 102 3.99 -23.14 -1.37
CA LEU A 102 3.25 -22.34 -2.34
C LEU A 102 1.80 -22.22 -1.90
N TYR A 103 1.24 -21.02 -2.00
CA TYR A 103 -0.15 -20.76 -1.68
C TYR A 103 -0.70 -19.66 -2.58
N PRO A 104 -2.02 -19.61 -2.82
CA PRO A 104 -2.63 -18.55 -3.63
C PRO A 104 -2.36 -17.17 -3.04
N ASP A 105 -2.15 -16.19 -3.91
CA ASP A 105 -2.21 -14.78 -3.52
C ASP A 105 -3.64 -14.41 -3.10
N SER A 106 -3.76 -13.55 -2.09
CA SER A 106 -5.03 -13.01 -1.61
C SER A 106 -4.79 -11.73 -0.82
N LEU A 107 -5.72 -10.78 -0.86
CA LEU A 107 -5.57 -9.53 -0.14
C LEU A 107 -6.90 -8.89 0.29
N VAL A 108 -6.79 -7.99 1.25
CA VAL A 108 -7.81 -6.96 1.49
C VAL A 108 -7.17 -5.59 1.30
N GLY A 109 -7.92 -4.63 0.79
CA GLY A 109 -7.44 -3.27 0.55
C GLY A 109 -8.33 -2.22 1.20
N THR A 110 -7.77 -1.05 1.48
CA THR A 110 -8.53 0.09 2.05
C THR A 110 -9.28 0.90 0.98
N ASP A 111 -9.64 0.26 -0.13
CA ASP A 111 -10.39 0.82 -1.24
C ASP A 111 -11.44 -0.19 -1.72
N SER A 112 -12.65 0.27 -2.05
CA SER A 112 -13.76 -0.60 -2.45
C SER A 112 -13.51 -1.38 -3.74
N HIS A 113 -12.66 -0.87 -4.64
CA HIS A 113 -12.38 -1.48 -5.93
C HIS A 113 -11.22 -2.48 -5.87
N THR A 114 -10.73 -2.86 -4.69
CA THR A 114 -9.74 -3.95 -4.56
C THR A 114 -10.20 -5.24 -5.24
N THR A 115 -11.51 -5.45 -5.38
CA THR A 115 -12.12 -6.53 -6.18
C THR A 115 -11.71 -6.54 -7.66
N MET A 116 -11.11 -5.47 -8.19
CA MET A 116 -10.56 -5.44 -9.54
C MET A 116 -9.50 -6.54 -9.75
N ILE A 117 -8.79 -6.93 -8.69
CA ILE A 117 -7.77 -7.99 -8.75
C ILE A 117 -8.36 -9.38 -8.98
N ASP A 118 -9.65 -9.58 -8.69
CA ASP A 118 -10.34 -10.86 -8.88
C ASP A 118 -10.33 -11.28 -10.36
N GLY A 119 -10.25 -10.31 -11.29
CA GLY A 119 -10.09 -10.56 -12.72
C GLY A 119 -8.79 -11.28 -13.10
N LEU A 120 -7.78 -11.27 -12.23
CA LEU A 120 -6.50 -11.97 -12.39
C LEU A 120 -6.46 -13.31 -11.61
N GLY A 121 -7.57 -13.70 -10.97
CA GLY A 121 -7.65 -14.95 -10.18
C GLY A 121 -7.06 -14.86 -8.78
N VAL A 122 -6.78 -13.64 -8.29
CA VAL A 122 -6.38 -13.36 -6.90
C VAL A 122 -7.62 -12.98 -6.11
N ALA A 123 -7.92 -13.65 -5.00
CA ALA A 123 -9.09 -13.30 -4.20
C ALA A 123 -8.83 -12.03 -3.40
N GLY A 124 -9.58 -10.95 -3.64
CA GLY A 124 -9.47 -9.75 -2.82
C GLY A 124 -10.67 -8.81 -2.81
N TRP A 125 -10.81 -8.05 -1.73
CA TRP A 125 -11.93 -7.11 -1.56
C TRP A 125 -11.58 -5.91 -0.69
N GLY A 126 -12.42 -4.89 -0.77
CA GLY A 126 -12.29 -3.68 0.03
C GLY A 126 -12.76 -3.86 1.47
N VAL A 127 -12.01 -3.30 2.41
CA VAL A 127 -12.33 -3.24 3.85
C VAL A 127 -12.04 -1.84 4.41
N GLY A 128 -12.48 -1.56 5.63
CA GLY A 128 -12.12 -0.32 6.32
C GLY A 128 -10.66 -0.30 6.78
N GLY A 129 -10.17 0.89 7.14
CA GLY A 129 -8.79 1.06 7.60
C GLY A 129 -8.48 0.32 8.91
N ILE A 130 -9.47 0.17 9.79
CA ILE A 130 -9.30 -0.54 11.07
C ILE A 130 -9.18 -2.05 10.82
N GLU A 131 -10.02 -2.60 9.95
CA GLU A 131 -9.97 -4.01 9.56
C GLU A 131 -8.64 -4.32 8.87
N ALA A 132 -8.19 -3.45 7.96
CA ALA A 132 -6.88 -3.60 7.34
C ALA A 132 -5.74 -3.55 8.36
N GLU A 133 -5.78 -2.64 9.34
CA GLU A 133 -4.79 -2.57 10.42
C GLU A 133 -4.81 -3.84 11.30
N ALA A 134 -5.99 -4.41 11.56
CA ALA A 134 -6.11 -5.67 12.31
C ALA A 134 -5.47 -6.85 11.55
N VAL A 135 -5.72 -6.97 10.24
CA VAL A 135 -5.07 -7.98 9.38
C VAL A 135 -3.55 -7.80 9.36
N MET A 136 -3.07 -6.55 9.26
CA MET A 136 -1.64 -6.25 9.35
C MET A 136 -1.02 -6.75 10.66
N LEU A 137 -1.79 -6.85 11.73
CA LEU A 137 -1.34 -7.32 13.05
C LEU A 137 -1.66 -8.79 13.32
N GLY A 138 -2.15 -9.53 12.31
CA GLY A 138 -2.34 -10.98 12.36
C GLY A 138 -3.69 -11.46 12.90
N GLN A 139 -4.71 -10.61 12.86
CA GLN A 139 -6.10 -10.97 13.17
C GLN A 139 -6.88 -11.35 11.91
#